data_AF-A0A4Y3KQT4-F1
#
_entry.id   AF-A0A4Y3KQT4-F1
#
_cell.length_a   1.000
_cell.length_b   1.000
_cell.length_c   1.000
_cell.angle_alpha   90.00
_cell.angle_beta   90.00
_cell.angle_gamma   90.00
#
_symmetry.space_group_name_H-M   'P 1'
#
loop_
_entity.id
_entity.type
_entity.pdbx_description
1 polymer ?
#
loop_
_entity_poly.entity_id
_entity_poly.type
_entity_poly.pdbx_seq_one_letter_code
_entity_poly.pdbx_strand_id
1 'polypeptide(L)' 'MAFARTLVTVEACDVEVVRGRARVTVRYQADDDPSARRAGWAILHRLDELAEIDGRQLTRRFGNRWYPVRPDRAP' A
#
# COMPACT_ATOMS: atom_id res chain seq x y z
N MET A 1 -2.84 3.38 10.40
CA MET A 1 -3.49 4.14 9.30
C MET A 1 -3.57 5.65 9.53
N ALA A 2 -3.73 6.15 10.77
CA ALA A 2 -3.87 7.59 11.01
C ALA A 2 -2.73 8.44 10.40
N PHE A 3 -1.45 8.04 10.55
CA PHE A 3 -0.31 8.74 9.94
C PHE A 3 -0.27 8.67 8.40
N ALA A 4 -0.74 7.58 7.78
CA ALA A 4 -0.86 7.54 6.32
C ALA A 4 -1.92 8.53 5.84
N ARG A 5 -3.04 8.69 6.57
CA ARG A 5 -4.09 9.66 6.24
C ARG A 5 -3.62 11.11 6.31
N THR A 6 -2.52 11.41 7.00
CA THR A 6 -1.93 12.76 6.99
C THR A 6 -1.00 12.98 5.79
N LEU A 7 -0.62 11.92 5.07
CA LEU A 7 0.22 11.97 3.87
C LEU A 7 -0.56 11.78 2.57
N VAL A 8 -1.68 11.04 2.62
CA VAL A 8 -2.45 10.63 1.44
C VAL A 8 -3.94 10.54 1.77
N THR A 9 -4.78 10.69 0.73
CA THR A 9 -6.21 10.41 0.86
C THR A 9 -6.42 8.90 0.71
N VAL A 10 -6.84 8.23 1.79
CA VAL A 10 -7.21 6.81 1.72
C VAL A 10 -8.63 6.68 1.20
N GLU A 11 -8.76 6.08 0.02
CA GLU A 11 -10.04 5.90 -0.67
C GLU A 11 -10.76 4.62 -0.21
N ALA A 12 -10.01 3.56 0.04
CA ALA A 12 -10.57 2.26 0.43
C ALA A 12 -9.54 1.45 1.23
N CYS A 13 -10.05 0.63 2.15
CA CYS A 13 -9.29 -0.39 2.86
C CYS A 13 -10.19 -1.62 2.98
N ASP A 14 -9.71 -2.75 2.47
CA ASP A 14 -10.48 -3.99 2.45
C ASP A 14 -9.62 -5.18 2.86
N VAL A 15 -10.27 -6.21 3.42
CA VAL A 15 -9.64 -7.47 3.81
C VAL A 15 -10.47 -8.61 3.23
N GLU A 16 -9.85 -9.35 2.32
CA GLU A 16 -10.48 -10.47 1.63
C GLU A 16 -9.76 -11.78 1.97
N VAL A 17 -10.43 -12.91 1.79
CA VAL A 17 -9.78 -14.24 1.87
C VAL A 17 -9.55 -14.76 0.45
N VAL A 18 -8.29 -14.91 0.06
CA VAL A 18 -7.88 -15.38 -1.27
C VAL A 18 -7.07 -16.65 -1.12
N ARG A 19 -7.56 -17.77 -1.67
CA ARG A 19 -6.91 -19.10 -1.58
C ARG A 19 -6.52 -19.47 -0.14
N GLY A 20 -7.40 -19.18 0.82
CA GLY A 20 -7.21 -19.50 2.23
C GLY A 20 -6.26 -18.55 2.99
N ARG A 21 -5.80 -17.46 2.38
CA ARG A 21 -4.98 -16.44 3.06
C ARG A 21 -5.70 -15.10 3.11
N ALA A 22 -5.56 -14.39 4.22
CA ALA A 22 -6.02 -13.01 4.32
C ALA A 22 -5.19 -12.11 3.38
N ARG A 23 -5.87 -11.27 2.60
CA ARG A 23 -5.28 -10.28 1.72
C ARG A 23 -5.83 -8.92 2.10
N VAL A 24 -4.94 -8.02 2.50
CA VAL A 24 -5.27 -6.63 2.77
C VAL A 24 -5.00 -5.80 1.52
N THR A 25 -6.00 -5.06 1.06
CA THR A 25 -5.85 -4.09 -0.04
C THR A 25 -6.13 -2.69 0.49
N VAL A 26 -5.17 -1.79 0.33
CA VAL A 26 -5.32 -0.38 0.70
C VAL A 26 -5.16 0.47 -0.55
N ARG A 27 -6.19 1.24 -0.88
CA ARG A 27 -6.18 2.17 -2.00
C ARG A 27 -6.11 3.60 -1.50
N TYR A 28 -5.18 4.38 -2.04
CA TYR A 28 -4.97 5.76 -1.66
C TYR A 28 -4.49 6.60 -2.84
N GLN A 29 -4.76 7.90 -2.77
CA GLN A 29 -4.29 8.92 -3.68
C GLN A 29 -3.21 9.77 -3.00
N ALA A 30 -2.12 10.04 -3.73
CA ALA A 30 -1.02 10.90 -3.32
C ALA A 30 -0.73 11.92 -4.42
N ASP A 31 -0.19 13.08 -4.04
CA ASP A 31 0.15 14.15 -4.99
C ASP A 31 1.39 13.83 -5.83
N ASP A 32 2.32 13.04 -5.28
CA ASP A 32 3.56 12.65 -5.95
C ASP A 32 4.02 11.22 -5.57
N ASP A 33 4.91 10.66 -6.39
CA ASP A 33 5.45 9.31 -6.19
C ASP A 33 6.22 9.15 -4.86
N PRO A 34 7.04 10.12 -4.39
CA PRO A 34 7.69 10.05 -3.08
C PRO A 34 6.69 9.94 -1.91
N SER A 35 5.64 10.76 -1.91
CA SER A 35 4.57 10.74 -0.90
C SER A 35 3.78 9.45 -0.96
N ALA A 36 3.50 8.97 -2.17
CA ALA A 36 2.85 7.67 -2.37
C ALA A 36 3.67 6.53 -1.74
N ARG A 37 4.99 6.52 -1.93
CA ARG A 37 5.88 5.51 -1.36
C ARG A 37 5.95 5.62 0.16
N ARG A 38 6.12 6.81 0.72
CA ARG A 38 6.15 7.03 2.18
C ARG A 38 4.86 6.52 2.85
N ALA A 39 3.71 6.81 2.27
CA ALA A 39 2.44 6.31 2.79
C ALA A 39 2.34 4.78 2.71
N GLY A 40 2.75 4.18 1.59
CA GLY A 40 2.78 2.73 1.42
C GLY A 40 3.63 2.04 2.48
N TRP A 41 4.82 2.58 2.78
CA TRP A 41 5.69 2.08 3.84
C TRP A 41 5.05 2.21 5.24
N ALA A 42 4.46 3.36 5.55
CA ALA A 42 3.77 3.57 6.83
C ALA A 42 2.58 2.62 7.03
N ILE A 43 1.86 2.29 5.94
CA ILE A 43 0.79 1.30 5.94
C ILE A 43 1.35 -0.09 6.25
N LEU A 44 2.40 -0.52 5.54
CA LEU A 44 3.03 -1.83 5.74
C LEU A 44 3.58 -1.97 7.16
N HIS A 45 4.28 -0.95 7.68
CA HIS A 45 4.78 -0.95 9.06
C HIS A 45 3.66 -1.13 10.08
N ARG A 46 2.52 -0.44 9.90
CA ARG A 46 1.38 -0.61 10.79
C ARG A 46 0.74 -1.99 10.66
N LEU A 47 0.77 -2.60 9.48
CA LEU A 47 0.27 -3.95 9.30
C LEU A 47 1.19 -4.97 9.99
N ASP A 48 2.51 -4.80 9.91
CA ASP A 48 3.49 -5.63 10.64
C ASP A 48 3.27 -5.59 12.17
N GLU A 49 2.85 -4.45 12.73
CA GLU A 49 2.49 -4.34 14.16
C GLU A 49 1.23 -5.12 14.55
N LEU A 50 0.35 -5.41 13.58
CA LEU A 50 -0.96 -6.03 13.82
C LEU A 50 -0.99 -7.51 13.44
N ALA A 51 -0.17 -7.92 12.48
CA ALA A 51 -0.12 -9.29 11.97
C ALA A 51 1.22 -9.56 11.30
N GLU A 52 1.62 -10.83 11.27
CA GLU A 52 2.64 -11.29 10.34
C GLU A 52 2.10 -11.17 8.92
N ILE A 53 2.80 -10.42 8.05
CA ILE A 53 2.39 -10.22 6.66
C ILE A 53 3.48 -10.68 5.68
N ASP A 54 3.06 -11.34 4.61
CA ASP A 54 3.91 -11.72 3.47
C ASP A 54 3.46 -10.98 2.18
N GLY A 55 4.22 -11.14 1.09
CA GLY A 55 3.76 -10.71 -0.25
C GLY A 55 3.53 -9.20 -0.45
N ARG A 56 4.35 -8.36 0.20
CA ARG A 56 4.25 -6.89 0.13
C ARG A 56 4.38 -6.39 -1.31
N GLN A 57 3.37 -5.68 -1.81
CA GLN A 57 3.36 -5.13 -3.17
C GLN A 57 2.80 -3.71 -3.16
N LEU A 58 3.52 -2.78 -3.80
CA LEU A 58 3.02 -1.45 -4.13
C LEU A 58 2.70 -1.38 -5.62
N THR A 59 1.50 -0.90 -5.96
CA THR A 59 1.07 -0.71 -7.35
C THR A 59 0.61 0.72 -7.59
N ARG A 60 0.93 1.28 -8.75
CA ARG A 60 0.45 2.58 -9.23
C ARG A 60 -0.65 2.37 -10.26
N ARG A 61 -1.73 3.14 -10.15
CA ARG A 61 -2.77 3.19 -11.19
C ARG A 61 -2.35 4.16 -12.31
N PHE A 62 -2.46 3.71 -13.55
CA PHE A 62 -2.35 4.56 -14.73
C PHE A 62 -3.47 4.20 -15.70
N GLY A 63 -4.39 5.16 -15.92
CA GLY A 63 -5.68 4.89 -16.54
C GLY A 63 -6.49 3.84 -15.75
N ASN A 64 -6.92 2.77 -16.42
CA ASN A 64 -7.66 1.67 -15.80
C ASN A 64 -6.78 0.47 -15.43
N ARG A 65 -5.45 0.63 -15.41
CA ARG A 65 -4.51 -0.45 -15.13
C ARG A 65 -3.69 -0.16 -13.89
N TRP A 66 -3.30 -1.23 -13.19
CA TRP A 66 -2.40 -1.20 -12.04
C TRP A 66 -1.04 -1.77 -12.46
N TYR A 67 0.02 -1.04 -12.18
CA TYR A 67 1.39 -1.42 -12.49
C TYR A 67 2.21 -1.56 -11.21
N PRO A 68 3.02 -2.61 -11.05
CA PRO A 68 3.89 -2.73 -9.89
C PRO A 68 4.90 -1.58 -9.87
N VAL A 69 4.98 -0.89 -8.74
CA VAL A 69 6.05 0.06 -8.46
C VAL A 69 7.23 -0.77 -8.00
N ARG A 70 8.27 -0.84 -8.84
CA ARG A 70 9.52 -1.46 -8.39
C ARG A 70 10.10 -0.60 -7.26
N PRO A 71 10.58 -1.21 -6.17
CA PRO A 71 11.40 -0.46 -5.23
C PRO A 71 12.58 0.13 -6.02
N ASP A 72 12.96 1.38 -5.72
CA ASP A 72 14.21 1.90 -6.24
C ASP A 72 15.30 0.90 -5.82
N ARG A 73 16.05 0.39 -6.80
CA ARG A 73 17.21 -0.45 -6.49
C ARG A 73 18.15 0.45 -5.70
N ALA A 74 18.34 0.18 -4.41
CA ALA A 74 19.42 0.81 -3.67
C ALA A 74 20.73 0.56 -4.44
N PRO A 75 21.63 1.57 -4.53
CA PRO A 75 22.93 1.38 -5.17
C PRO A 75 23.71 0.22 -4.54
#